data_AF-A0A285QFN4-F1
#
_entry.id   AF-A0A285QFN4-F1
#
_cell.length_a   1.000
_cell.length_b   1.000
_cell.length_c   1.000
_cell.angle_alpha   90.00
_cell.angle_beta   90.00
_cell.angle_gamma   90.00
#
_symmetry.space_group_name_H-M   'P 1'
#
loop_
_entity.id
_entity.type
_entity.pdbx_description
1 polymer ?
#
loop_
_entity_poly.entity_id
_entity_poly.type
_entity_poly.pdbx_seq_one_letter_code
_entity_poly.pdbx_strand_id
1 'polypeptide(L)'
;MDTAWPAISEFMAIARDRARGDALGWSHGAYAFNRISDRDRVHLVHELMQAWHAGTALDREVVAGAFRQAWDSEPYLYGFRAGNYFTAAARYGADVSTSRLLEAWASAMMMPDEKAEMAALEFPCTAYRGGTGEPAGVASGTSWTLNPDTARFFANDWPRRWGSTARPVVLSLTVDRSDVLAFFDDRNERELLLSGDVPRAGFEIVEP
;
A
#
# COMPACT_ATOMS: atom_id res chain seq x y z
N MET A 1 -29.28 4.79 -9.36
CA MET A 1 -29.03 5.81 -8.33
C MET A 1 -27.70 6.42 -8.70
N ASP A 2 -27.69 7.70 -9.08
CA ASP A 2 -26.50 8.41 -9.54
C ASP A 2 -25.66 8.77 -8.31
N THR A 3 -24.82 7.84 -7.86
CA THR A 3 -23.79 8.13 -6.85
C THR A 3 -22.68 8.90 -7.54
N ALA A 4 -22.91 10.20 -7.75
CA ALA A 4 -21.85 11.10 -8.20
C ALA A 4 -20.79 11.10 -7.10
N TRP A 5 -19.60 10.58 -7.42
CA TRP A 5 -18.40 10.58 -6.58
C TRP A 5 -17.66 11.91 -6.81
N PRO A 6 -17.89 12.95 -5.98
CA PRO A 6 -17.41 14.29 -6.29
C PRO A 6 -15.89 14.36 -6.27
N ALA A 7 -15.24 13.63 -5.34
CA ALA A 7 -13.79 13.59 -5.25
C ALA A 7 -13.18 12.85 -6.45
N ILE A 8 -13.78 11.73 -6.91
CA ILE A 8 -13.33 11.06 -8.14
C ILE A 8 -13.46 11.99 -9.36
N SER A 9 -14.56 12.74 -9.46
CA SER A 9 -14.80 13.63 -10.60
C SER A 9 -13.77 14.75 -10.67
N GLU A 10 -13.47 15.39 -9.54
CA GLU A 10 -12.43 16.40 -9.41
C GLU A 10 -11.03 15.81 -9.69
N PHE A 11 -10.72 14.65 -9.11
CA PHE A 11 -9.48 13.92 -9.35
C PHE A 11 -9.26 13.63 -10.84
N MET A 12 -10.27 13.12 -11.53
CA MET A 12 -10.20 12.83 -12.97
C MET A 12 -10.10 14.10 -13.82
N ALA A 13 -10.65 15.24 -13.36
CA ALA A 13 -10.44 16.53 -14.01
C ALA A 13 -8.97 16.98 -13.91
N ILE A 14 -8.35 16.87 -12.72
CA ILE A 14 -6.94 17.20 -12.50
C ILE A 14 -6.02 16.28 -13.33
N ALA A 15 -6.29 14.97 -13.34
CA ALA A 15 -5.51 14.01 -14.12
C ALA A 15 -5.54 14.34 -15.62
N ARG A 16 -6.71 14.72 -16.15
CA ARG A 16 -6.89 15.11 -17.56
C ARG A 16 -6.22 16.43 -17.92
N ASP A 17 -6.19 17.42 -17.02
CA ASP A 17 -5.54 18.70 -17.30
C ASP A 17 -4.03 18.54 -17.57
N ARG A 18 -3.39 17.56 -16.91
CA ARG A 18 -1.98 17.22 -17.16
C ARG A 18 -1.77 16.41 -18.45
N ALA A 19 -2.77 15.67 -18.91
CA ALA A 19 -2.68 14.84 -20.11
C ALA A 19 -2.78 15.62 -21.44
N ARG A 20 -2.68 16.95 -21.45
CA ARG A 20 -2.76 17.74 -22.70
C ARG A 20 -1.58 17.41 -23.63
N GLY A 21 -1.80 16.44 -24.52
CA GLY A 21 -0.84 15.97 -25.52
C GLY A 21 -0.51 14.47 -25.45
N ASP A 22 -0.80 13.81 -24.33
CA ASP A 22 -0.46 12.41 -24.05
C ASP A 22 -1.70 11.61 -23.60
N ALA A 23 -1.61 10.26 -23.63
CA ALA A 23 -2.64 9.42 -23.04
C ALA A 23 -2.63 9.54 -21.50
N LEU A 24 -3.81 9.45 -20.87
CA LEU A 24 -3.91 9.26 -19.42
C LEU A 24 -3.14 7.99 -19.02
N GLY A 25 -2.55 8.02 -17.82
CA GLY A 25 -1.76 6.90 -17.33
C GLY A 25 -1.36 7.04 -15.88
N TRP A 26 -0.56 6.10 -15.40
CA TRP A 26 -0.14 5.98 -14.00
C TRP A 26 0.41 7.29 -13.40
N SER A 27 1.30 7.98 -14.11
CA SER A 27 1.92 9.23 -13.65
C SER A 27 0.91 10.38 -13.49
N HIS A 28 -0.17 10.38 -14.28
CA HIS A 28 -1.25 11.36 -14.17
C HIS A 28 -2.07 11.15 -12.90
N GLY A 29 -2.35 9.89 -12.54
CA GLY A 29 -3.03 9.54 -11.30
C GLY A 29 -2.21 9.91 -10.06
N ALA A 30 -0.93 9.54 -10.05
CA ALA A 30 0.00 9.92 -8.98
C ALA A 30 0.10 11.44 -8.83
N TYR A 31 0.19 12.17 -9.95
CA TYR A 31 0.20 13.63 -9.95
C TYR A 31 -1.10 14.21 -9.36
N ALA A 32 -2.26 13.78 -9.85
CA ALA A 32 -3.54 14.32 -9.40
C ALA A 32 -3.77 14.07 -7.90
N PHE A 33 -3.41 12.87 -7.42
CA PHE A 33 -3.44 12.53 -6.00
C PHE A 33 -2.61 13.50 -5.15
N ASN A 34 -1.41 13.86 -5.62
CA ASN A 34 -0.52 14.77 -4.91
C ASN A 34 -0.97 16.24 -4.93
N ARG A 35 -1.99 16.62 -5.71
CA ARG A 35 -2.47 18.01 -5.84
C ARG A 35 -3.63 18.38 -4.94
N ILE A 36 -4.30 17.41 -4.33
CA ILE A 36 -5.42 17.63 -3.40
C ILE A 36 -4.92 17.55 -1.94
N SER A 37 -5.73 18.03 -0.99
CA SER A 37 -5.36 18.05 0.43
C SER A 37 -5.32 16.64 1.05
N ASP A 38 -4.63 16.45 2.17
CA ASP A 38 -4.62 15.16 2.89
C ASP A 38 -6.04 14.66 3.22
N ARG A 39 -6.95 15.57 3.59
CA ARG A 39 -8.36 15.24 3.84
C ARG A 39 -9.03 14.71 2.56
N ASP A 40 -8.83 15.40 1.44
CA ASP A 40 -9.44 15.03 0.16
C ASP A 40 -8.82 13.74 -0.40
N ARG A 41 -7.54 13.49 -0.16
CA ARG A 41 -6.88 12.20 -0.50
C ARG A 41 -7.51 11.03 0.24
N VAL A 42 -7.77 11.16 1.54
CA VAL A 42 -8.43 10.10 2.31
C VAL A 42 -9.84 9.85 1.78
N HIS A 43 -10.59 10.91 1.50
CA HIS A 43 -11.93 10.80 0.90
C HIS A 43 -11.87 10.16 -0.49
N LEU A 44 -10.93 10.58 -1.35
CA LEU A 44 -10.73 10.01 -2.68
C LEU A 44 -10.42 8.51 -2.61
N VAL A 45 -9.53 8.07 -1.72
CA VAL A 45 -9.22 6.64 -1.55
C VAL A 45 -10.46 5.88 -1.11
N HIS A 46 -11.22 6.42 -0.15
CA HIS A 46 -12.50 5.83 0.25
C HIS A 46 -13.48 5.70 -0.93
N GLU A 47 -13.70 6.77 -1.70
CA GLU A 47 -14.60 6.75 -2.87
C GLU A 47 -14.12 5.77 -3.95
N LEU A 48 -12.82 5.71 -4.24
CA LEU A 48 -12.25 4.77 -5.22
C LEU A 48 -12.44 3.31 -4.77
N MET A 49 -12.26 3.02 -3.49
CA MET A 49 -12.50 1.69 -2.92
C MET A 49 -13.98 1.29 -3.05
N GLN A 50 -14.90 2.21 -2.74
CA GLN A 50 -16.34 1.98 -2.85
C GLN A 50 -16.79 1.82 -4.31
N ALA A 51 -16.30 2.67 -5.21
CA ALA A 51 -16.60 2.58 -6.64
C ALA A 51 -16.13 1.24 -7.22
N TRP A 52 -14.91 0.79 -6.87
CA TRP A 52 -14.40 -0.52 -7.24
C TRP A 52 -15.28 -1.65 -6.69
N HIS A 53 -15.64 -1.59 -5.41
CA HIS A 53 -16.50 -2.60 -4.78
C HIS A 53 -17.88 -2.68 -5.42
N ALA A 54 -18.44 -1.55 -5.85
CA ALA A 54 -19.70 -1.45 -6.59
C ALA A 54 -19.59 -1.91 -8.06
N GLY A 55 -18.42 -2.34 -8.53
CA GLY A 55 -18.20 -2.77 -9.92
C GLY A 55 -18.16 -1.61 -10.92
N THR A 56 -17.92 -0.38 -10.45
CA THR A 56 -17.77 0.79 -11.32
C THR A 56 -16.51 0.62 -12.16
N ALA A 57 -16.61 0.86 -13.47
CA ALA A 57 -15.44 0.89 -14.34
C ALA A 57 -14.55 2.07 -13.97
N LEU A 58 -13.34 1.76 -13.50
CA LEU A 58 -12.31 2.74 -13.15
C LEU A 58 -11.18 2.68 -14.18
N ASP A 59 -10.60 3.84 -14.51
CA ASP A 59 -9.38 3.89 -15.32
C ASP A 59 -8.24 3.24 -14.54
N ARG A 60 -7.83 2.04 -14.98
CA ARG A 60 -6.92 1.19 -14.21
C ARG A 60 -5.55 1.81 -14.02
N GLU A 61 -5.03 2.52 -15.01
CA GLU A 61 -3.69 3.10 -14.89
C GLU A 61 -3.71 4.34 -13.99
N VAL A 62 -4.68 5.24 -14.19
CA VAL A 62 -4.81 6.44 -13.38
C VAL A 62 -5.09 6.08 -11.92
N VAL A 63 -5.99 5.14 -11.65
CA VAL A 63 -6.29 4.72 -10.28
C VAL A 63 -5.12 3.98 -9.64
N ALA A 64 -4.37 3.15 -10.39
CA ALA A 64 -3.19 2.49 -9.86
C ALA A 64 -2.10 3.48 -9.44
N GLY A 65 -1.90 4.57 -10.18
CA GLY A 65 -0.98 5.64 -9.80
C GLY A 65 -1.41 6.36 -8.50
N ALA A 66 -2.69 6.66 -8.35
CA ALA A 66 -3.23 7.23 -7.11
C ALA A 66 -3.11 6.25 -5.93
N PHE A 67 -3.43 4.98 -6.14
CA PHE A 67 -3.28 3.92 -5.13
C PHE A 67 -1.84 3.70 -4.72
N ARG A 68 -0.87 3.79 -5.64
CA ARG A 68 0.54 3.75 -5.25
C ARG A 68 0.90 4.89 -4.31
N GLN A 69 0.55 6.12 -4.66
CA GLN A 69 0.82 7.26 -3.79
C GLN A 69 0.10 7.14 -2.43
N ALA A 70 -1.12 6.62 -2.43
CA ALA A 70 -1.88 6.33 -1.21
C ALA A 70 -1.22 5.25 -0.33
N TRP A 71 -0.50 4.29 -0.92
CA TRP A 71 0.25 3.26 -0.22
C TRP A 71 1.53 3.81 0.42
N ASP A 72 2.30 4.58 -0.37
CA ASP A 72 3.63 5.06 0.02
C ASP A 72 3.58 6.24 1.01
N SER A 73 2.46 6.94 1.04
CA SER A 73 2.29 8.16 1.82
C SER A 73 1.42 7.95 3.04
N GLU A 74 1.75 8.68 4.11
CA GLU A 74 0.99 8.68 5.36
C GLU A 74 0.33 10.04 5.57
N PRO A 75 -1.00 10.14 5.69
CA PRO A 75 -1.65 11.40 5.99
C PRO A 75 -1.32 11.89 7.40
N TYR A 76 -1.17 13.20 7.54
CA TYR A 76 -1.09 13.88 8.83
C TYR A 76 -2.43 14.54 9.14
N LEU A 77 -3.29 13.84 9.89
CA LEU A 77 -4.65 14.30 10.20
C LEU A 77 -4.72 14.74 11.65
N TYR A 78 -5.15 15.97 11.90
CA TYR A 78 -5.46 16.49 13.25
C TYR A 78 -4.34 16.26 14.29
N GLY A 79 -3.07 16.33 13.87
CA GLY A 79 -1.93 16.18 14.77
C GLY A 79 -1.39 14.74 14.93
N PHE A 80 -1.97 13.75 14.26
CA PHE A 80 -1.50 12.35 14.31
C PHE A 80 -1.37 11.74 12.91
N ARG A 81 -0.47 10.75 12.79
CA ARG A 81 -0.37 9.91 11.58
C ARG A 81 -1.35 8.75 11.66
N ALA A 82 -2.10 8.51 10.58
CA ALA A 82 -3.15 7.50 10.54
C ALA A 82 -2.76 6.22 9.78
N GLY A 83 -1.47 5.87 9.77
CA GLY A 83 -0.92 4.88 8.85
C GLY A 83 -0.86 5.44 7.44
N ASN A 84 -0.98 4.60 6.41
CA ASN A 84 -1.13 5.06 5.03
C ASN A 84 -2.57 5.49 4.70
N TYR A 85 -2.80 6.05 3.51
CA TYR A 85 -4.12 6.55 3.12
C TYR A 85 -5.20 5.46 3.05
N PHE A 86 -4.84 4.19 2.80
CA PHE A 86 -5.80 3.07 2.87
C PHE A 86 -6.27 2.81 4.30
N THR A 87 -5.34 2.81 5.26
CA THR A 87 -5.66 2.63 6.67
C THR A 87 -6.49 3.80 7.19
N ALA A 88 -6.15 5.02 6.78
CA ALA A 88 -6.93 6.21 7.08
C ALA A 88 -8.35 6.09 6.49
N ALA A 89 -8.51 5.75 5.21
CA ALA A 89 -9.80 5.57 4.55
C ALA A 89 -10.65 4.47 5.21
N ALA A 90 -10.05 3.35 5.62
CA ALA A 90 -10.75 2.30 6.34
C ALA A 90 -11.38 2.79 7.65
N ARG A 91 -10.72 3.71 8.37
CA ARG A 91 -11.28 4.33 9.59
C ARG A 91 -12.49 5.24 9.32
N TYR A 92 -12.67 5.71 8.09
CA TYR A 92 -13.84 6.48 7.65
C TYR A 92 -15.03 5.60 7.24
N GLY A 93 -14.96 4.29 7.49
CA GLY A 93 -16.07 3.37 7.23
C GLY A 93 -16.04 2.74 5.83
N ALA A 94 -14.86 2.60 5.22
CA ALA A 94 -14.74 1.76 4.04
C ALA A 94 -15.11 0.31 4.42
N ASP A 95 -16.20 -0.21 3.87
CA ASP A 95 -16.62 -1.61 4.04
C ASP A 95 -15.80 -2.58 3.17
N VAL A 96 -14.65 -2.13 2.71
CA VAL A 96 -13.81 -2.82 1.73
C VAL A 96 -12.47 -3.13 2.40
N SER A 97 -12.17 -4.43 2.51
CA SER A 97 -10.89 -4.90 3.03
C SER A 97 -9.74 -4.42 2.14
N THR A 98 -8.76 -3.75 2.75
CA THR A 98 -7.51 -3.35 2.08
C THR A 98 -6.81 -4.54 1.42
N SER A 99 -6.82 -5.72 2.05
CA SER A 99 -6.20 -6.93 1.47
C SER A 99 -6.84 -7.32 0.15
N ARG A 100 -8.18 -7.31 0.08
CA ARG A 100 -8.93 -7.62 -1.14
C ARG A 100 -8.67 -6.60 -2.25
N LEU A 101 -8.54 -5.31 -1.87
CA LEU A 101 -8.17 -4.27 -2.82
C LEU A 101 -6.77 -4.52 -3.39
N LEU A 102 -5.79 -4.83 -2.53
CA LEU A 102 -4.42 -5.10 -2.97
C LEU A 102 -4.36 -6.32 -3.90
N GLU A 103 -5.11 -7.39 -3.65
CA GLU A 103 -5.21 -8.52 -4.58
C GLU A 103 -5.63 -8.11 -5.99
N ALA A 104 -6.51 -7.11 -6.13
CA ALA A 104 -6.98 -6.64 -7.43
C ALA A 104 -6.06 -5.58 -8.08
N TRP A 105 -5.30 -4.83 -7.28
CA TRP A 105 -4.64 -3.60 -7.74
C TRP A 105 -3.12 -3.58 -7.58
N ALA A 106 -2.53 -4.37 -6.68
CA ALA A 106 -1.10 -4.26 -6.34
C ALA A 106 -0.19 -4.41 -7.57
N SER A 107 -0.46 -5.37 -8.46
CA SER A 107 0.32 -5.55 -9.68
C SER A 107 0.27 -4.35 -10.63
N ALA A 108 -0.86 -3.63 -10.68
CA ALA A 108 -1.00 -2.42 -11.48
C ALA A 108 -0.30 -1.20 -10.86
N MET A 109 -0.08 -1.22 -9.54
CA MET A 109 0.61 -0.15 -8.81
C MET A 109 2.13 -0.16 -9.04
N MET A 110 2.71 -1.28 -9.48
CA MET A 110 4.15 -1.40 -9.74
C MET A 110 4.59 -0.55 -10.94
N MET A 111 5.74 0.12 -10.79
CA MET A 111 6.47 0.77 -11.86
C MET A 111 7.13 -0.26 -12.80
N PRO A 112 7.50 0.12 -14.04
CA PRO A 112 8.09 -0.81 -15.00
C PRO A 112 9.39 -1.49 -14.53
N ASP A 113 10.25 -0.75 -13.83
CA ASP A 113 11.48 -1.24 -13.21
C ASP A 113 11.21 -2.22 -12.07
N GLU A 114 10.26 -1.90 -11.18
CA GLU A 114 9.80 -2.80 -10.12
C GLU A 114 9.24 -4.12 -10.68
N LYS A 115 8.51 -4.08 -11.80
CA LYS A 115 8.03 -5.30 -12.49
C LYS A 115 9.19 -6.13 -13.04
N ALA A 116 10.20 -5.47 -13.62
CA ALA A 116 11.38 -6.15 -14.14
C ALA A 116 12.18 -6.80 -13.00
N GLU A 117 12.37 -6.11 -11.89
CA GLU A 117 13.03 -6.66 -10.71
C GLU A 117 12.23 -7.81 -10.10
N MET A 118 10.92 -7.65 -9.94
CA MET A 118 10.03 -8.71 -9.47
C MET A 118 10.14 -10.00 -10.31
N ALA A 119 10.31 -9.86 -11.63
CA ALA A 119 10.49 -10.99 -12.54
C ALA A 119 11.88 -11.63 -12.44
N ALA A 120 12.88 -10.89 -11.98
CA ALA A 120 14.26 -11.35 -11.80
C ALA A 120 14.54 -11.93 -10.40
N LEU A 121 13.66 -11.71 -9.42
CA LEU A 121 13.78 -12.29 -8.09
C LEU A 121 13.73 -13.83 -8.15
N GLU A 122 14.68 -14.47 -7.47
CA GLU A 122 14.70 -15.92 -7.29
C GLU A 122 13.74 -16.32 -6.17
N PHE A 123 12.88 -17.30 -6.44
CA PHE A 123 11.93 -17.87 -5.47
C PHE A 123 12.21 -19.36 -5.26
N PRO A 124 11.97 -19.91 -4.04
CA PRO A 124 11.50 -19.19 -2.86
C PRO A 124 12.55 -18.24 -2.30
N CYS A 125 12.10 -17.11 -1.73
CA CYS A 125 12.99 -16.12 -1.11
C CYS A 125 12.63 -15.90 0.36
N THR A 126 13.60 -15.46 1.17
CA THR A 126 13.34 -15.03 2.54
C THR A 126 12.93 -13.56 2.56
N ALA A 127 11.79 -13.28 3.17
CA ALA A 127 11.30 -11.93 3.45
C ALA A 127 11.22 -11.68 4.96
N TYR A 128 11.28 -10.42 5.36
CA TYR A 128 11.32 -9.98 6.74
C TYR A 128 10.21 -8.98 7.04
N ARG A 129 9.75 -8.92 8.29
CA ARG A 129 8.80 -7.92 8.75
C ARG A 129 9.13 -7.45 10.15
N GLY A 130 9.23 -6.13 10.29
CA GLY A 130 9.38 -5.46 11.58
C GLY A 130 8.04 -4.95 12.11
N GLY A 131 7.87 -5.02 13.42
CA GLY A 131 6.75 -4.38 14.10
C GLY A 131 6.92 -4.41 15.60
N THR A 132 5.84 -4.14 16.32
CA THR A 132 5.82 -4.21 17.78
C THR A 132 4.60 -4.97 18.28
N GLY A 133 4.73 -5.70 19.39
CA GLY A 133 3.64 -6.45 20.03
C GLY A 133 3.74 -7.95 19.79
N GLU A 134 2.58 -8.61 19.66
CA GLU A 134 2.52 -10.07 19.50
C GLU A 134 3.01 -10.50 18.11
N PRO A 135 3.91 -11.51 18.01
CA PRO A 135 4.44 -11.99 16.74
C PRO A 135 3.37 -12.35 15.70
N ALA A 136 2.28 -13.02 16.10
CA ALA A 136 1.19 -13.35 15.19
C ALA A 136 0.48 -12.10 14.62
N GLY A 137 0.38 -11.03 15.43
CA GLY A 137 -0.16 -9.74 15.00
C GLY A 137 0.77 -9.00 14.05
N VAL A 138 2.09 -9.05 14.30
CA VAL A 138 3.08 -8.51 13.36
C VAL A 138 3.04 -9.31 12.06
N ALA A 139 3.03 -10.64 12.15
CA ALA A 139 3.01 -11.54 11.02
C ALA A 139 1.83 -11.26 10.09
N SER A 140 0.65 -10.85 10.58
CA SER A 140 -0.58 -10.65 9.79
C SER A 140 -0.60 -9.43 8.86
N GLY A 141 0.41 -8.53 8.90
CA GLY A 141 0.46 -7.38 8.00
C GLY A 141 1.04 -7.66 6.60
N THR A 142 0.41 -7.14 5.55
CA THR A 142 0.68 -7.47 4.13
C THR A 142 2.08 -7.11 3.60
N SER A 143 2.74 -6.11 4.20
CA SER A 143 4.04 -5.60 3.75
C SER A 143 5.20 -6.38 4.37
N TRP A 144 6.07 -6.95 3.54
CA TRP A 144 7.30 -7.61 3.95
C TRP A 144 8.46 -7.03 3.16
N THR A 145 9.70 -7.16 3.61
CA THR A 145 10.88 -6.60 2.93
C THR A 145 11.92 -7.68 2.69
N LEU A 146 12.63 -7.62 1.57
CA LEU A 146 13.81 -8.46 1.34
C LEU A 146 15.06 -7.97 2.11
N ASN A 147 14.97 -6.81 2.77
CA ASN A 147 16.07 -6.22 3.53
C ASN A 147 15.83 -6.36 5.05
N PRO A 148 16.62 -7.18 5.77
CA PRO A 148 16.46 -7.34 7.22
C PRO A 148 16.70 -6.03 8.00
N ASP A 149 17.52 -5.11 7.50
CA ASP A 149 17.75 -3.82 8.17
C ASP A 149 16.53 -2.90 8.09
N THR A 150 15.78 -2.96 6.98
CA THR A 150 14.48 -2.29 6.86
C THR A 150 13.49 -2.85 7.89
N ALA A 151 13.45 -4.17 8.07
CA ALA A 151 12.60 -4.78 9.11
C ALA A 151 13.03 -4.34 10.52
N ARG A 152 14.33 -4.27 10.81
CA ARG A 152 14.83 -3.75 12.10
C ARG A 152 14.41 -2.32 12.35
N PHE A 153 14.47 -1.45 11.33
CA PHE A 153 14.02 -0.06 11.42
C PHE A 153 12.54 0.02 11.81
N PHE A 154 11.69 -0.78 11.17
CA PHE A 154 10.24 -0.80 11.48
C PHE A 154 9.89 -1.46 12.82
N ALA A 155 10.76 -2.30 13.36
CA ALA A 155 10.59 -2.84 14.71
C ALA A 155 11.08 -1.86 15.79
N ASN A 156 12.23 -1.22 15.59
CA ASN A 156 12.96 -0.51 16.63
C ASN A 156 12.82 1.01 16.57
N ASP A 157 13.06 1.61 15.41
CA ASP A 157 13.19 3.07 15.28
C ASP A 157 11.86 3.74 14.99
N TRP A 158 11.13 3.21 14.00
CA TRP A 158 9.89 3.80 13.53
C TRP A 158 8.83 3.91 14.64
N PRO A 159 8.50 2.85 15.40
CA PRO A 159 7.46 2.93 16.43
C PRO A 159 7.87 3.86 17.59
N ARG A 160 9.15 3.92 17.93
CA ARG A 160 9.67 4.80 19.00
C ARG A 160 9.56 6.27 18.65
N ARG A 161 9.74 6.65 17.38
CA ARG A 161 9.49 8.03 16.90
C ARG A 161 8.05 8.48 17.17
N TRP A 162 7.14 7.52 17.38
CA TRP A 162 5.72 7.75 17.68
C TRP A 162 5.35 7.45 19.14
N GLY A 163 6.33 7.30 20.03
CA GLY A 163 6.11 7.07 21.45
C GLY A 163 5.62 5.65 21.80
N SER A 164 5.68 4.69 20.86
CA SER A 164 5.41 3.30 21.18
C SER A 164 6.49 2.74 22.11
N THR A 165 6.06 2.14 23.21
CA THR A 165 6.89 1.37 24.15
C THR A 165 6.67 -0.13 24.01
N ALA A 166 5.87 -0.55 23.03
CA ALA A 166 5.59 -1.95 22.78
C ALA A 166 6.88 -2.69 22.36
N ARG A 167 6.95 -3.96 22.72
CA ARG A 167 8.11 -4.82 22.46
C ARG A 167 8.38 -4.91 20.95
N PRO A 168 9.60 -4.60 20.46
CA PRO A 168 9.95 -4.77 19.05
C PRO A 168 9.98 -6.25 18.69
N VAL A 169 9.62 -6.58 17.45
CA VAL A 169 9.70 -7.95 16.93
C VAL A 169 10.13 -7.87 15.46
N VAL A 170 11.14 -8.67 15.10
CA VAL A 170 11.52 -8.92 13.71
C VAL A 170 11.22 -10.36 13.36
N LEU A 171 10.45 -10.55 12.30
CA LEU A 171 10.07 -11.85 11.77
C LEU A 171 10.75 -12.11 10.43
N SER A 172 10.95 -13.38 10.10
CA SER A 172 11.27 -13.83 8.74
C SER A 172 10.29 -14.90 8.27
N LEU A 173 10.11 -15.01 6.96
CA LEU A 173 9.25 -15.99 6.31
C LEU A 173 9.86 -16.39 4.96
N THR A 174 9.81 -17.67 4.62
CA THR A 174 10.06 -18.14 3.26
C THR A 174 8.81 -17.92 2.42
N VAL A 175 8.96 -17.20 1.31
CA VAL A 175 7.87 -16.75 0.46
C VAL A 175 8.01 -17.40 -0.92
N ASP A 176 6.92 -17.99 -1.41
CA ASP A 176 6.83 -18.50 -2.77
C ASP A 176 6.34 -17.42 -3.74
N ARG A 177 6.66 -17.59 -5.03
CA ARG A 177 6.25 -16.65 -6.09
C ARG A 177 4.73 -16.43 -6.12
N SER A 178 3.95 -17.47 -5.87
CA SER A 178 2.48 -17.45 -5.88
C SER A 178 1.87 -16.57 -4.80
N ASP A 179 2.64 -16.28 -3.75
CA ASP A 179 2.17 -15.56 -2.56
C ASP A 179 2.36 -14.04 -2.70
N VAL A 180 3.14 -13.60 -3.68
CA VAL A 180 3.51 -12.20 -3.88
C VAL A 180 2.58 -11.52 -4.89
N LEU A 181 1.88 -10.49 -4.42
CA LEU A 181 1.00 -9.63 -5.22
C LEU A 181 1.77 -8.54 -5.98
N ALA A 182 2.80 -7.97 -5.36
CA ALA A 182 3.62 -6.91 -5.93
C ALA A 182 4.99 -6.81 -5.24
N PHE A 183 5.92 -6.14 -5.92
CA PHE A 183 7.21 -5.71 -5.39
C PHE A 183 7.33 -4.20 -5.55
N PHE A 184 7.68 -3.47 -4.48
CA PHE A 184 7.85 -2.02 -4.47
C PHE A 184 9.24 -1.64 -3.94
N ASP A 185 9.94 -0.73 -4.63
CA ASP A 185 11.30 -0.33 -4.24
C ASP A 185 11.61 1.18 -4.37
N ASP A 186 10.60 2.02 -4.63
CA ASP A 186 10.80 3.48 -4.73
C ASP A 186 11.42 4.11 -3.46
N ARG A 187 11.25 3.45 -2.30
CA ARG A 187 11.84 3.88 -1.02
C ARG A 187 13.11 3.12 -0.63
N ASN A 188 13.70 2.33 -1.54
CA ASN A 188 14.84 1.44 -1.27
C ASN A 188 14.53 0.44 -0.13
N GLU A 189 13.28 0.00 -0.05
CA GLU A 189 12.77 -0.90 0.98
C GLU A 189 12.69 -2.35 0.51
N ARG A 190 12.77 -2.61 -0.81
CA ARG A 190 12.60 -3.92 -1.43
C ARG A 190 11.38 -4.66 -0.88
N GLU A 191 10.24 -3.99 -0.89
CA GLU A 191 8.98 -4.43 -0.28
C GLU A 191 8.30 -5.48 -1.16
N LEU A 192 7.85 -6.58 -0.55
CA LEU A 192 6.92 -7.55 -1.11
C LEU A 192 5.55 -7.36 -0.45
N LEU A 193 4.51 -7.21 -1.27
CA LEU A 193 3.14 -7.30 -0.81
C LEU A 193 2.66 -8.74 -0.92
N LEU A 194 2.35 -9.35 0.22
CA LEU A 194 1.88 -10.73 0.28
C LEU A 194 0.35 -10.82 0.29
N SER A 195 -0.20 -11.86 -0.33
CA SER A 195 -1.65 -12.11 -0.31
C SER A 195 -2.19 -12.28 1.13
N GLY A 196 -3.45 -11.90 1.33
CA GLY A 196 -4.16 -12.12 2.59
C GLY A 196 -4.33 -13.60 2.92
N ASP A 197 -4.37 -14.45 1.89
CA ASP A 197 -4.62 -15.89 1.99
C ASP A 197 -3.38 -16.71 2.40
N VAL A 198 -2.20 -16.10 2.44
CA VAL A 198 -0.94 -16.79 2.80
C VAL A 198 -0.98 -17.18 4.28
N PRO A 199 -0.93 -18.48 4.64
CA PRO A 199 -0.89 -18.90 6.03
C PRO A 199 0.42 -18.44 6.67
N ARG A 200 0.32 -17.55 7.65
CA ARG A 200 1.49 -16.96 8.31
C ARG A 200 1.89 -17.75 9.55
N ALA A 201 1.85 -19.08 9.43
CA ALA A 201 2.16 -20.01 10.51
C ALA A 201 3.64 -20.46 10.51
N GLY A 202 4.39 -20.14 9.45
CA GLY A 202 5.79 -20.54 9.27
C GLY A 202 6.82 -19.43 9.46
N PHE A 203 6.49 -18.35 10.17
CA PHE A 203 7.47 -17.30 10.44
C PHE A 203 8.42 -17.69 11.58
N GLU A 204 9.64 -17.19 11.52
CA GLU A 204 10.62 -17.29 12.59
C GLU A 204 10.83 -15.94 13.26
N ILE A 205 10.97 -15.91 14.58
CA ILE A 205 11.38 -14.71 15.30
C ILE A 205 12.90 -14.58 15.15
N VAL A 206 13.33 -13.58 14.40
CA VAL A 206 14.75 -13.30 14.17
C VAL A 206 15.31 -12.49 15.34
N GLU A 207 14.55 -11.50 15.81
CA GLU A 207 14.93 -10.65 16.95
C GLU A 207 13.73 -10.36 17.87
N PRO A 208 13.88 -10.58 19.19
CA PRO A 208 12.86 -10.37 20.21
C PRO A 208 12.76 -8.93 20.76
#